data_AF-A0A7Z7CJQ3-F1
#
_entry.id   AF-A0A7Z7CJQ3-F1
#
_cell.length_a   1.000
_cell.length_b   1.000
_cell.length_c   1.000
_cell.angle_alpha   90.00
_cell.angle_beta   90.00
_cell.angle_gamma   90.00
#
_symmetry.space_group_name_H-M   'P 1'
#
loop_
_entity.id
_entity.type
_entity.pdbx_description
1 polymer ?
#
loop_
_entity_poly.entity_id
_entity_poly.type
_entity_poly.pdbx_seq_one_letter_code
_entity_poly.pdbx_strand_id
1 'polypeptide(L)'
;MSMKDLYLAEFNQSSWDSFVRLFEKSYLDVEPKWAECAEQRGIPIDISKVILCEMGEYELRWIDMKVPALGDESPASYLKSGDTNALRAAIMQMPR
;
A
#
# COMPACT_ATOMS: atom_id res chain seq x y z
N MET A 1 -21.90 -4.26 5.85
CA MET A 1 -20.48 -4.66 5.88
C MET A 1 -19.74 -3.61 5.07
N SER A 2 -18.74 -2.95 5.64
CA SER A 2 -17.97 -1.91 4.94
C SER A 2 -16.97 -2.55 3.98
N MET A 3 -16.42 -1.76 3.04
CA MET A 3 -15.38 -2.25 2.13
C MET A 3 -14.12 -2.69 2.89
N LYS A 4 -13.78 -1.98 3.97
CA LYS A 4 -12.71 -2.34 4.89
C LYS A 4 -12.92 -3.73 5.50
N ASP A 5 -14.14 -4.06 5.92
CA ASP A 5 -14.46 -5.37 6.52
C ASP A 5 -14.29 -6.53 5.52
N LEU A 6 -14.66 -6.31 4.25
CA LEU A 6 -14.49 -7.30 3.18
C LEU A 6 -13.01 -7.61 2.95
N TYR A 7 -12.18 -6.58 2.79
CA TYR A 7 -10.75 -6.77 2.59
C TYR A 7 -10.06 -7.41 3.79
N LEU A 8 -10.45 -7.05 5.02
CA LEU A 8 -9.91 -7.70 6.21
C LEU A 8 -10.24 -9.20 6.24
N ALA A 9 -11.44 -9.59 5.82
CA ALA A 9 -11.86 -10.99 5.79
C ALA A 9 -11.07 -11.82 4.75
N GLU A 10 -10.65 -11.21 3.64
CA GLU A 10 -9.86 -11.86 2.60
C GLU A 10 -8.35 -11.80 2.83
N PHE A 11 -7.88 -10.98 3.77
CA PHE A 11 -6.46 -10.76 4.00
C PHE A 11 -5.76 -12.02 4.55
N ASN A 12 -4.62 -12.35 3.94
CA ASN A 12 -3.73 -13.40 4.40
C ASN A 12 -2.29 -12.88 4.42
N GLN A 13 -1.64 -12.91 5.60
CA GLN A 13 -0.29 -12.41 5.78
C GLN A 13 0.74 -13.12 4.87
N SER A 14 0.63 -14.44 4.70
CA SER A 14 1.54 -15.21 3.83
C SER A 14 1.40 -14.80 2.35
N SER A 15 0.16 -14.54 1.92
CA SER A 15 -0.11 -14.02 0.56
C SER A 15 0.49 -12.63 0.37
N TRP A 16 0.36 -11.75 1.37
CA TRP A 16 0.98 -10.42 1.35
C TRP A 16 2.50 -10.50 1.32
N ASP A 17 3.12 -11.29 2.18
CA ASP A 17 4.59 -11.43 2.24
C ASP A 17 5.14 -11.97 0.91
N SER A 18 4.45 -12.96 0.33
CA SER A 18 4.79 -13.50 -1.00
C SER A 18 4.64 -12.45 -2.10
N PHE A 19 3.61 -11.61 -2.00
CA PHE A 19 3.35 -10.55 -2.96
C PHE A 19 4.41 -9.45 -2.89
N VAL A 20 4.78 -8.96 -1.70
CA VAL A 20 5.83 -7.94 -1.50
C VAL A 20 7.19 -8.41 -2.03
N ARG A 21 7.51 -9.71 -1.88
CA ARG A 21 8.77 -10.28 -2.40
C ARG A 21 8.95 -10.11 -3.90
N LEU A 22 7.87 -10.00 -4.67
CA LEU A 22 7.94 -9.76 -6.12
C LEU A 22 8.61 -8.41 -6.45
N PHE A 23 8.58 -7.46 -5.51
CA PHE A 23 9.08 -6.11 -5.70
C PHE A 23 10.46 -5.89 -5.06
N GLU A 24 11.01 -6.85 -4.33
CA GLU A 24 12.29 -6.67 -3.62
C GLU A 24 13.43 -6.26 -4.56
N LYS A 25 13.48 -6.84 -5.76
CA LYS A 25 14.50 -6.51 -6.75
C LYS A 25 14.28 -5.13 -7.36
N SER A 26 13.05 -4.84 -7.82
CA SER A 26 12.70 -3.54 -8.43
C SER A 26 12.85 -2.38 -7.45
N TYR A 27 12.62 -2.64 -6.17
CA TYR A 27 12.77 -1.62 -5.13
C TYR A 27 14.21 -1.13 -4.97
N LEU A 28 15.22 -1.94 -5.33
CA LEU A 28 16.62 -1.51 -5.32
C LEU A 28 16.91 -0.40 -6.34
N ASP A 29 16.08 -0.31 -7.39
CA ASP A 29 16.20 0.69 -8.45
C ASP A 29 15.38 1.96 -8.16
N VAL A 30 14.57 1.97 -7.09
CA VAL A 30 13.80 3.15 -6.68
C VAL A 30 14.74 4.23 -6.15
N GLU A 31 14.55 5.47 -6.60
CA GLU A 31 15.35 6.59 -6.10
C GLU A 31 15.20 6.75 -4.57
N PRO A 32 16.31 6.78 -3.80
CA PRO A 32 16.26 6.79 -2.33
C PRO A 32 15.41 7.91 -1.74
N LYS A 33 15.37 9.08 -2.39
CA LYS A 33 14.56 10.23 -1.96
C LYS A 33 13.08 9.89 -1.80
N TRP A 34 12.55 8.96 -2.60
CA TRP A 34 11.13 8.58 -2.54
C TRP A 34 10.86 7.63 -1.39
N ALA A 35 11.76 6.68 -1.14
CA ALA A 35 11.70 5.83 0.04
C ALA A 35 11.77 6.64 1.35
N GLU A 36 12.66 7.64 1.41
CA GLU A 36 12.78 8.56 2.54
C GLU A 36 11.49 9.37 2.76
N CYS A 37 10.87 9.85 1.68
CA CYS A 37 9.60 10.58 1.75
C CYS A 37 8.45 9.70 2.27
N ALA A 38 8.38 8.45 1.83
CA ALA A 38 7.38 7.48 2.29
C ALA A 38 7.56 7.17 3.79
N GLU A 39 8.80 6.99 4.24
CA GLU A 39 9.14 6.80 5.65
C GLU A 39 8.73 8.01 6.52
N GLN A 40 9.04 9.24 6.08
CA GLN A 40 8.64 10.47 6.79
C GLN A 40 7.13 10.62 6.91
N ARG A 41 6.36 10.04 5.98
CA ARG A 41 4.90 9.99 6.01
C ARG A 41 4.34 8.84 6.85
N GLY A 42 5.20 8.01 7.43
CA GLY A 42 4.81 6.86 8.24
C GLY A 42 4.22 5.71 7.42
N ILE A 43 4.56 5.63 6.12
CA ILE A 43 4.14 4.53 5.27
C ILE A 43 5.00 3.31 5.61
N PRO A 44 4.40 2.16 5.99
CA PRO A 44 5.14 0.94 6.24
C PRO A 44 5.99 0.52 5.03
N ILE A 45 7.21 0.05 5.29
CA ILE A 45 8.18 -0.29 4.24
C ILE A 45 7.67 -1.36 3.27
N ASP A 46 6.87 -2.31 3.75
CA ASP A 46 6.25 -3.36 2.92
C ASP A 46 5.25 -2.76 1.91
N ILE A 47 4.45 -1.79 2.34
CA ILE A 47 3.51 -1.06 1.47
C ILE A 47 4.27 -0.15 0.51
N SER A 48 5.24 0.61 1.03
CA SER A 48 6.05 1.54 0.24
C SER A 48 6.78 0.82 -0.90
N LYS A 49 7.35 -0.37 -0.64
CA LYS A 49 7.98 -1.22 -1.66
C LYS A 49 7.07 -1.46 -2.87
N VAL A 50 5.84 -1.87 -2.63
CA VAL A 50 4.89 -2.20 -3.69
C VAL A 50 4.50 -0.94 -4.45
N ILE A 51 4.04 0.09 -3.74
CA ILE A 51 3.45 1.27 -4.38
C ILE A 51 4.51 2.12 -5.11
N LEU A 52 5.72 2.27 -4.55
CA LEU A 52 6.80 2.97 -5.26
C LEU A 52 7.25 2.22 -6.52
N CYS A 53 7.23 0.89 -6.52
CA CYS A 53 7.56 0.13 -7.73
C CYS A 53 6.47 0.21 -8.80
N GLU A 54 5.20 0.24 -8.40
CA GLU A 54 4.05 0.29 -9.33
C GLU A 54 3.77 1.72 -9.84
N MET A 55 3.94 2.73 -8.98
CA MET A 55 3.46 4.10 -9.23
C MET A 55 4.57 5.15 -9.20
N GLY A 56 5.80 4.80 -8.79
CA GLY A 56 6.90 5.74 -8.66
C GLY A 56 6.56 6.94 -7.77
N GLU A 57 6.92 8.13 -8.20
CA GLU A 57 6.67 9.38 -7.48
C GLU A 57 5.18 9.67 -7.20
N TYR A 58 4.27 9.02 -7.94
CA TYR A 58 2.83 9.22 -7.75
C TYR A 58 2.32 8.60 -6.44
N GLU A 59 3.07 7.70 -5.82
CA GLU A 59 2.77 7.10 -4.50
C GLU A 59 2.40 8.14 -3.45
N LEU A 60 3.20 9.21 -3.35
CA LEU A 60 3.01 10.29 -2.40
C LEU A 60 1.72 11.07 -2.61
N ARG A 61 1.23 11.13 -3.86
CA ARG A 61 -0.06 11.77 -4.16
C ARG A 61 -1.20 10.79 -3.93
N TRP A 62 -1.02 9.54 -4.38
CA TRP A 62 -2.03 8.50 -4.27
C TRP A 62 -2.42 8.20 -2.81
N ILE A 63 -1.46 8.27 -1.87
CA ILE A 63 -1.72 8.02 -0.45
C ILE A 63 -2.77 8.96 0.17
N ASP A 64 -2.90 10.19 -0.37
CA ASP A 64 -3.83 11.21 0.09
C ASP A 64 -5.14 11.23 -0.72
N MET A 65 -5.18 10.54 -1.86
CA MET A 65 -6.36 10.50 -2.72
C MET A 65 -7.43 9.57 -2.17
N LYS A 66 -8.70 9.92 -2.41
CA LYS A 66 -9.82 9.01 -2.21
C LYS A 66 -9.79 7.93 -3.27
N VAL A 67 -9.83 6.67 -2.86
CA VAL A 67 -9.76 5.52 -3.76
C VAL A 67 -11.10 4.79 -3.68
N PRO A 68 -11.85 4.66 -4.79
CA PRO A 68 -13.14 3.96 -4.78
C PRO A 68 -13.05 2.51 -4.29
N ALA A 69 -11.97 1.81 -4.65
CA ALA A 69 -11.71 0.47 -4.16
C ALA A 69 -11.61 0.43 -2.63
N LEU A 70 -11.17 1.51 -1.98
CA LEU A 70 -11.11 1.65 -0.52
C LEU A 70 -12.40 2.25 0.09
N GLY A 71 -13.53 2.19 -0.62
CA GLY A 71 -14.77 2.80 -0.14
C GLY A 71 -14.70 4.32 -0.06
N ASP A 72 -13.99 4.95 -1.01
CA ASP A 72 -13.74 6.40 -1.08
C ASP A 72 -12.95 6.99 0.10
N GLU A 73 -12.29 6.14 0.90
CA GLU A 73 -11.29 6.53 1.88
C GLU A 73 -9.90 6.64 1.21
N SER A 74 -9.01 7.41 1.85
CA SER A 74 -7.62 7.49 1.40
C SER A 74 -6.75 6.43 2.08
N PRO A 75 -5.70 5.92 1.41
CA PRO A 75 -4.74 5.02 2.03
C PRO A 75 -4.16 5.56 3.35
N ALA A 76 -3.89 6.86 3.43
CA ALA A 76 -3.42 7.52 4.65
C ALA A 76 -4.43 7.40 5.82
N SER A 77 -5.74 7.32 5.53
CA SER A 77 -6.77 7.10 6.55
C SER A 77 -6.67 5.70 7.16
N TYR A 78 -6.35 4.68 6.35
CA TYR A 78 -6.09 3.32 6.83
C TYR A 78 -4.81 3.26 7.67
N LEU A 79 -3.75 3.94 7.24
CA LEU A 79 -2.48 4.01 7.99
C LEU A 79 -2.67 4.59 9.40
N LYS A 80 -3.51 5.61 9.56
CA LYS A 80 -3.83 6.21 10.87
C LYS A 80 -4.57 5.25 11.82
N SER A 81 -5.27 4.25 11.28
CA SER A 81 -6.04 3.31 12.10
C SER A 81 -5.20 2.23 12.77
N GLY A 82 -3.91 2.11 12.43
CA GLY A 82 -2.96 1.14 12.97
C GLY A 82 -3.10 -0.27 12.38
N ASP A 83 -4.32 -0.71 12.07
CA ASP A 83 -4.56 -1.94 11.31
C ASP A 83 -4.61 -1.67 9.80
N THR A 84 -3.49 -1.94 9.14
CA THR A 84 -3.27 -1.69 7.71
C THR A 84 -3.58 -2.90 6.83
N ASN A 85 -4.14 -3.99 7.37
CA ASN A 85 -4.39 -5.22 6.61
C ASN A 85 -5.44 -5.04 5.51
N ALA A 86 -6.48 -4.23 5.75
CA ALA A 86 -7.42 -3.86 4.70
C ALA A 86 -6.74 -3.15 3.52
N LEU A 87 -5.79 -2.25 3.82
CA LEU A 87 -5.05 -1.54 2.79
C LEU A 87 -4.17 -2.50 1.99
N ARG A 88 -3.46 -3.42 2.66
CA ARG A 88 -2.65 -4.47 2.00
C ARG A 88 -3.49 -5.35 1.08
N ALA A 89 -4.63 -5.83 1.56
CA ALA A 89 -5.57 -6.62 0.76
C ALA A 89 -6.07 -5.83 -0.46
N ALA A 90 -6.43 -4.55 -0.28
CA ALA A 90 -6.86 -3.71 -1.40
C ALA A 90 -5.75 -3.48 -2.43
N ILE A 91 -4.51 -3.27 -2.00
CA ILE A 91 -3.34 -3.12 -2.88
C ILE A 91 -3.13 -4.38 -3.72
N MET A 92 -3.27 -5.57 -3.12
CA MET A 92 -3.16 -6.84 -3.86
C MET A 92 -4.21 -6.98 -4.98
N GLN A 93 -5.35 -6.29 -4.88
CA GLN A 93 -6.44 -6.31 -5.86
C GLN A 93 -6.30 -5.23 -6.95
N MET A 94 -5.27 -4.37 -6.89
CA MET A 94 -5.06 -3.36 -7.92
C MET A 94 -4.73 -4.01 -9.27
N PRO A 95 -5.32 -3.53 -10.37
CA PRO A 95 -4.89 -3.93 -11.70
C PRO A 95 -3.45 -3.44 -11.95
N ARG A 96 -2.64 -4.30 -12.56
CA ARG A 96 -1.23 -4.05 -12.92
C ARG A 96 -1.10 -3.97 -14.43
#